data_AF-A0A926DJN8-F1
#
_entry.id   AF-A0A926DJN8-F1
#
_cell.length_a   1.000
_cell.length_b   1.000
_cell.length_c   1.000
_cell.angle_alpha   90.00
_cell.angle_beta   90.00
_cell.angle_gamma   90.00
#
_symmetry.space_group_name_H-M   'P 1'
#
loop_
_entity.id
_entity.type
_entity.pdbx_description
1 polymer ?
#
loop_
_entity_poly.entity_id
_entity_poly.type
_entity_poly.pdbx_seq_one_letter_code
_entity_poly.pdbx_strand_id
1 'polypeptide(L)'
;MADYVEKTNKDCSARDSYACDFLGCDGCDSCSLNCRDVRQYQKEQVVQVWDVALSNMPEEVDQLHATDECQFCRGDHPHAADGYAIVDFAHEEPYTEKGAIMGYGKRVKQPFGTLVQIPVSVCKTCRRNMRIRQNLRWIGMISGAAIALIALAILSIWVPLNSTENAFPFLGLLACTGVGYLAGKNLSIWHAKKHKETAYNVFDTQVGEKMKEKGWFGFKEENGMTKMRFSRKKIRRNFHVIPEGYERPERENDEPIRLRTR
;
A
#
# COMPACT_ATOMS: atom_id res chain seq x y z
N MET A 1 -24.35 -10.41 15.42
CA MET A 1 -24.45 -11.65 14.61
C MET A 1 -23.14 -11.75 13.84
N ALA A 2 -22.42 -12.86 13.93
CA ALA A 2 -21.21 -13.04 13.13
C ALA A 2 -21.66 -13.36 11.70
N ASP A 3 -21.27 -12.53 10.72
CA ASP A 3 -21.47 -12.87 9.33
C ASP A 3 -20.53 -14.03 8.99
N TYR A 4 -20.97 -14.90 8.08
CA TYR A 4 -20.16 -16.01 7.58
C TYR A 4 -20.03 -15.88 6.08
N VAL A 5 -18.81 -16.00 5.58
CA VAL A 5 -18.55 -16.06 4.14
C VAL A 5 -18.43 -17.53 3.74
N GLU A 6 -19.30 -17.97 2.84
CA GLU A 6 -19.26 -19.31 2.27
C GLU A 6 -18.35 -19.35 1.03
N LYS A 7 -17.37 -20.27 1.02
CA LYS A 7 -16.56 -20.55 -0.16
C LYS A 7 -17.17 -21.71 -0.95
N THR A 8 -17.64 -21.40 -2.15
CA THR A 8 -18.48 -22.28 -2.99
C THR A 8 -17.68 -23.18 -3.94
N ASN A 9 -16.44 -22.83 -4.28
CA ASN A 9 -15.62 -23.61 -5.22
C ASN A 9 -14.95 -24.81 -4.53
N LYS A 10 -15.45 -26.02 -4.80
CA LYS A 10 -14.94 -27.28 -4.24
C LYS A 10 -13.66 -27.79 -4.91
N ASP A 11 -13.49 -27.53 -6.20
CA ASP A 11 -12.39 -28.07 -7.01
C ASP A 11 -11.14 -27.17 -7.05
N CYS A 12 -11.03 -26.21 -6.13
CA CYS A 12 -9.91 -25.29 -6.10
C CYS A 12 -8.71 -25.93 -5.38
N SER A 13 -7.54 -26.03 -6.02
CA SER A 13 -6.32 -26.57 -5.39
C SER A 13 -5.82 -25.72 -4.21
N ALA A 14 -6.27 -24.47 -4.11
CA ALA A 14 -5.99 -23.60 -2.97
C ALA A 14 -6.96 -23.82 -1.79
N ARG A 15 -8.00 -24.65 -1.94
CA ARG A 15 -8.93 -24.97 -0.85
C ARG A 15 -8.12 -25.48 0.34
N ASP A 16 -8.45 -24.99 1.54
CA ASP A 16 -7.75 -25.34 2.78
C ASP A 16 -6.29 -24.84 2.92
N SER A 17 -5.87 -23.82 2.18
CA SER A 17 -4.62 -23.08 2.46
C SER A 17 -4.85 -21.78 3.23
N TYR A 18 -3.81 -21.27 3.92
CA TYR A 18 -3.86 -19.94 4.55
C TYR A 18 -4.06 -18.85 3.50
N ALA A 19 -3.45 -19.03 2.33
CA ALA A 19 -3.66 -18.17 1.16
C ALA A 19 -5.14 -18.09 0.77
N CYS A 20 -5.90 -19.18 0.83
CA CYS A 20 -7.33 -19.17 0.52
C CYS A 20 -8.15 -18.46 1.59
N ASP A 21 -7.81 -18.61 2.87
CA ASP A 21 -8.47 -17.89 3.95
C ASP A 21 -8.26 -16.37 3.83
N PHE A 22 -7.03 -15.96 3.51
CA PHE A 22 -6.71 -14.56 3.27
C PHE A 22 -7.30 -14.00 1.97
N LEU A 23 -7.08 -14.67 0.83
CA LEU A 23 -7.49 -14.18 -0.50
C LEU A 23 -8.98 -14.35 -0.78
N GLY A 24 -9.59 -15.37 -0.20
CA GLY A 24 -11.01 -15.70 -0.34
C GLY A 24 -11.86 -15.16 0.81
N CYS A 25 -11.37 -14.19 1.59
CA CYS A 25 -12.07 -13.70 2.78
C CYS A 25 -13.42 -13.04 2.48
N ASP A 26 -13.63 -12.51 1.27
CA ASP A 26 -14.91 -11.96 0.79
C ASP A 26 -15.69 -12.94 -0.11
N GLY A 27 -15.24 -14.20 -0.22
CA GLY A 27 -15.89 -15.28 -0.98
C GLY A 27 -15.19 -15.59 -2.31
N CYS A 28 -15.52 -16.73 -2.91
CA CYS A 28 -14.88 -17.21 -4.14
C CYS A 28 -15.03 -16.27 -5.33
N ASP A 29 -16.15 -15.54 -5.43
CA ASP A 29 -16.42 -14.62 -6.55
C ASP A 29 -15.52 -13.38 -6.54
N SER A 30 -15.02 -13.02 -5.36
CA SER A 30 -14.12 -11.88 -5.15
C SER A 30 -12.64 -12.29 -5.05
N CYS A 31 -12.37 -13.60 -5.04
CA CYS A 31 -11.04 -14.15 -4.84
C CYS A 31 -10.17 -13.93 -6.08
N SER A 32 -9.01 -13.30 -5.92
CA SER A 32 -8.09 -13.00 -7.02
C SER A 32 -7.55 -14.25 -7.75
N LEU A 33 -7.56 -15.42 -7.10
CA LEU A 33 -7.20 -16.70 -7.73
C LEU A 33 -8.32 -17.26 -8.61
N ASN A 34 -9.57 -16.89 -8.34
CA ASN A 34 -10.75 -17.31 -9.11
C ASN A 34 -11.04 -16.31 -10.24
N CYS A 35 -10.94 -15.00 -9.97
CA CYS A 35 -11.25 -13.95 -10.95
C CYS A 35 -10.29 -13.85 -12.15
N ARG A 36 -9.16 -14.57 -12.16
CA ARG A 36 -8.08 -14.38 -13.13
C ARG A 36 -7.80 -15.57 -14.06
N ASP A 37 -8.70 -16.57 -14.14
CA ASP A 37 -8.51 -17.80 -14.94
C ASP A 37 -7.11 -18.43 -14.75
N VAL A 38 -6.61 -18.40 -13.52
CA VAL A 38 -5.30 -18.95 -13.17
C VAL A 38 -5.38 -20.47 -13.27
N ARG A 39 -4.44 -21.12 -13.97
CA ARG A 39 -4.41 -22.58 -14.09
C ARG A 39 -4.13 -23.21 -12.70
N GLN A 40 -4.67 -24.40 -12.43
CA GLN A 40 -4.56 -25.04 -11.10
C GLN A 40 -3.11 -25.18 -10.60
N TYR A 41 -2.17 -25.58 -11.48
CA TYR A 41 -0.74 -25.67 -11.10
C TYR A 41 -0.13 -24.32 -10.71
N GLN A 42 -0.59 -23.21 -11.30
CA GLN A 42 -0.14 -21.87 -10.93
C GLN A 42 -0.76 -21.43 -9.60
N LYS A 43 -1.98 -21.88 -9.30
CA LYS A 43 -2.60 -21.63 -8.00
C LYS A 43 -1.80 -22.27 -6.88
N GLU A 44 -1.35 -23.52 -7.05
CA GLU A 44 -0.52 -24.22 -6.05
C GLU A 44 0.80 -23.48 -5.77
N GLN A 45 1.50 -23.02 -6.81
CA GLN A 45 2.72 -22.23 -6.65
C GLN A 45 2.46 -20.91 -5.92
N VAL A 46 1.36 -20.23 -6.24
CA VAL A 46 0.97 -18.99 -5.56
C VAL A 46 0.62 -19.27 -4.10
N VAL A 47 -0.11 -20.36 -3.81
CA VAL A 47 -0.46 -20.76 -2.45
C VAL A 47 0.77 -20.99 -1.60
N GLN A 48 1.75 -21.76 -2.08
CA GLN A 48 3.02 -21.98 -1.36
C GLN A 48 3.71 -20.67 -1.03
N VAL A 49 3.72 -19.73 -1.98
CA VAL A 49 4.34 -18.41 -1.79
C VAL A 49 3.61 -17.57 -0.75
N TRP A 50 2.28 -17.59 -0.77
CA TRP A 50 1.45 -16.85 0.16
C TRP A 50 1.43 -17.47 1.55
N ASP A 51 1.45 -18.79 1.67
CA ASP A 51 1.46 -19.47 2.97
C ASP A 51 2.73 -19.14 3.75
N VAL A 52 3.91 -19.15 3.09
CA VAL A 52 5.19 -18.74 3.69
C VAL A 52 5.21 -17.25 4.04
N ALA A 53 4.63 -16.40 3.19
CA ALA A 53 4.56 -14.98 3.49
C ALA A 53 3.63 -14.70 4.69
N LEU A 54 2.45 -15.33 4.72
CA LEU A 54 1.46 -15.10 5.77
C LEU A 54 1.86 -15.72 7.12
N SER A 55 2.63 -16.82 7.13
CA SER A 55 3.16 -17.39 8.38
C SER A 55 4.10 -16.42 9.11
N ASN A 56 4.84 -15.61 8.36
CA ASN A 56 5.70 -14.56 8.89
C ASN A 56 4.94 -13.30 9.36
N MET A 57 3.60 -13.28 9.32
CA MET A 57 2.82 -12.15 9.77
C MET A 57 2.65 -12.15 11.31
N PRO A 58 2.69 -11.00 12.00
CA PRO A 58 2.35 -10.96 13.43
C PRO A 58 0.87 -11.26 13.66
N GLU A 59 0.54 -11.85 14.82
CA GLU A 59 -0.85 -12.18 15.18
C GLU A 59 -1.71 -10.93 15.37
N GLU A 60 -1.08 -9.83 15.76
CA GLU A 60 -1.74 -8.56 16.08
C GLU A 60 -2.03 -7.70 14.84
N VAL A 61 -1.70 -8.17 13.63
CA VAL A 61 -1.93 -7.39 12.39
C VAL A 61 -3.39 -6.96 12.25
N ASP A 62 -4.34 -7.79 12.70
CA ASP A 62 -5.75 -7.44 12.63
C ASP A 62 -6.13 -6.24 13.51
N GLN A 63 -5.33 -5.89 14.51
CA GLN A 63 -5.54 -4.70 15.34
C GLN A 63 -5.35 -3.40 14.54
N LEU A 64 -4.58 -3.44 13.44
CA LEU A 64 -4.36 -2.28 12.59
C LEU A 64 -5.66 -1.77 11.94
N HIS A 65 -6.68 -2.62 11.72
CA HIS A 65 -7.93 -2.23 11.06
C HIS A 65 -9.21 -2.65 11.78
N ALA A 66 -9.12 -3.46 12.83
CA ALA A 66 -10.27 -3.85 13.64
C ALA A 66 -10.66 -2.79 14.69
N THR A 67 -9.78 -1.82 14.95
CA THR A 67 -10.00 -0.77 15.95
C THR A 67 -10.82 0.39 15.40
N ASP A 68 -11.68 0.98 16.25
CA ASP A 68 -12.40 2.23 15.98
C ASP A 68 -11.52 3.48 16.19
N GLU A 69 -10.25 3.29 16.53
CA GLU A 69 -9.28 4.33 16.84
C GLU A 69 -8.21 4.45 15.75
N CYS A 70 -7.64 5.64 15.60
CA CYS A 70 -6.61 5.92 14.62
C CYS A 70 -5.22 5.43 15.06
N GLN A 71 -4.63 4.53 14.29
CA GLN A 71 -3.30 3.98 14.56
C GLN A 71 -2.15 4.97 14.29
N PHE A 72 -2.42 6.10 13.65
CA PHE A 72 -1.41 7.10 13.27
C PHE A 72 -1.35 8.33 14.18
N CYS A 73 -2.18 8.39 15.22
CA CYS A 73 -2.07 9.45 16.22
C CYS A 73 -0.88 9.15 17.14
N ARG A 74 -0.02 10.14 17.38
CA ARG A 74 1.06 10.06 18.39
C ARG A 74 0.54 10.67 19.70
N GLY A 75 0.71 9.93 20.80
CA GLY A 75 0.27 10.32 22.15
C GLY A 75 -0.88 9.44 22.68
N ASP A 76 -1.32 9.73 23.90
CA ASP A 76 -2.19 8.83 24.68
C ASP A 76 -3.69 8.88 24.31
N HIS A 77 -4.08 9.78 23.40
CA HIS A 77 -5.48 10.00 23.03
C HIS A 77 -5.67 9.90 21.51
N PRO A 78 -5.81 8.67 20.98
CA PRO A 78 -6.11 8.49 19.56
C PRO A 78 -7.50 9.01 19.23
N HIS A 79 -7.63 9.63 18.05
CA HIS A 79 -8.92 10.06 17.53
C HIS A 79 -9.68 8.89 16.92
N ALA A 80 -11.01 9.00 16.87
CA ALA A 80 -11.87 8.04 16.16
C ALA A 80 -11.48 7.88 14.68
N ALA A 81 -11.50 6.65 14.20
CA ALA A 81 -11.22 6.28 12.83
C ALA A 81 -12.32 6.82 11.88
N ASP A 82 -11.90 7.41 10.76
CA ASP A 82 -12.79 7.93 9.69
C ASP A 82 -12.60 7.13 8.38
N GLY A 83 -11.97 5.95 8.47
CA GLY A 83 -11.69 4.99 7.39
C GLY A 83 -10.23 4.51 7.42
N TYR A 84 -9.65 4.20 6.26
CA TYR A 84 -8.46 3.36 6.17
C TYR A 84 -7.35 3.94 5.30
N ALA A 85 -6.11 3.82 5.76
CA ALA A 85 -4.88 3.94 4.99
C ALA A 85 -4.47 2.55 4.52
N ILE A 86 -4.40 2.36 3.21
CA ILE A 86 -4.00 1.11 2.58
C ILE A 86 -2.50 1.17 2.37
N VAL A 87 -1.80 0.24 2.98
CA VAL A 87 -0.35 0.15 2.96
C VAL A 87 0.06 -1.12 2.22
N ASP A 88 0.97 -0.96 1.27
CA ASP A 88 1.56 -2.08 0.54
C ASP A 88 2.80 -2.56 1.32
N PHE A 89 2.65 -3.68 2.03
CA PHE A 89 3.74 -4.35 2.73
C PHE A 89 4.36 -5.41 1.84
N ALA A 90 5.68 -5.53 1.92
CA ALA A 90 6.46 -6.56 1.24
C ALA A 90 7.25 -7.34 2.27
N HIS A 91 7.46 -8.62 1.98
CA HIS A 91 8.32 -9.51 2.76
C HIS A 91 9.42 -10.07 1.85
N GLU A 92 10.62 -10.22 2.40
CA GLU A 92 11.78 -10.75 1.66
C GLU A 92 11.56 -12.23 1.29
N GLU A 93 10.89 -12.98 2.17
CA GLU A 93 10.52 -14.38 1.93
C GLU A 93 9.09 -14.53 1.39
N PRO A 94 8.84 -15.47 0.45
CA PRO A 94 9.82 -16.35 -0.16
C PRO A 94 10.56 -15.69 -1.32
N TYR A 95 11.85 -16.00 -1.43
CA TYR A 95 12.71 -15.48 -2.48
C TYR A 95 12.17 -15.85 -3.86
N THR A 96 11.87 -14.85 -4.68
CA THR A 96 11.43 -15.05 -6.05
C THR A 96 12.44 -14.44 -7.02
N GLU A 97 12.92 -15.24 -7.97
CA GLU A 97 13.75 -14.78 -9.07
C GLU A 97 12.85 -14.45 -10.27
N LYS A 98 12.87 -13.20 -10.75
CA LYS A 98 12.23 -12.91 -12.04
C LYS A 98 13.19 -13.28 -13.16
N GLY A 99 12.70 -14.11 -14.08
CA GLY A 99 13.33 -14.33 -15.37
C GLY A 99 13.48 -13.01 -16.11
N ALA A 100 14.58 -12.89 -16.85
CA ALA A 100 14.94 -11.70 -17.59
C ALA A 100 13.81 -11.25 -18.53
N ILE A 101 13.70 -9.93 -18.75
CA ILE A 101 12.78 -9.36 -19.73
C ILE A 101 13.04 -10.07 -21.07
N MET A 102 12.02 -10.76 -21.61
CA MET A 102 12.11 -11.51 -22.87
C MET A 102 13.23 -12.58 -22.94
N GLY A 103 13.63 -13.17 -21.80
CA GLY A 103 14.56 -14.31 -21.80
C GLY A 103 16.04 -13.97 -21.96
N TYR A 104 16.41 -12.68 -22.07
CA TYR A 104 17.81 -12.25 -22.17
C TYR A 104 18.28 -11.55 -20.89
N GLY A 105 19.10 -12.23 -20.08
CA GLY A 105 19.76 -11.64 -18.91
C GLY A 105 19.87 -12.58 -17.70
N LYS A 106 20.75 -12.21 -16.75
CA LYS A 106 20.86 -12.90 -15.45
C LYS A 106 19.54 -12.75 -14.70
N ARG A 107 19.05 -13.83 -14.08
CA ARG A 107 17.91 -13.78 -13.17
C ARG A 107 18.24 -12.77 -12.07
N VAL A 108 17.44 -11.73 -11.96
CA VAL A 108 17.64 -10.69 -10.94
C VAL A 108 16.80 -11.09 -9.74
N LYS A 109 17.44 -11.22 -8.59
CA LYS A 109 16.77 -11.44 -7.30
C LYS A 109 15.72 -10.34 -7.13
N GLN A 110 14.43 -10.70 -7.02
CA GLN A 110 13.45 -9.72 -6.60
C GLN A 110 13.59 -9.54 -5.08
N PRO A 111 13.66 -8.30 -4.58
CA PRO A 111 13.76 -8.06 -3.15
C PRO A 111 12.47 -8.39 -2.38
N PHE A 112 11.42 -8.88 -3.04
CA PHE A 112 10.13 -9.22 -2.43
C PHE A 112 9.43 -10.34 -3.21
N GLY A 113 8.95 -11.37 -2.51
CA GLY A 113 8.15 -12.47 -3.08
C GLY A 113 6.66 -12.19 -3.13
N THR A 114 6.15 -11.46 -2.13
CA THR A 114 4.71 -11.22 -1.93
C THR A 114 4.47 -9.78 -1.50
N LEU A 115 3.42 -9.15 -2.07
CA LEU A 115 2.96 -7.81 -1.69
C LEU A 115 1.56 -7.92 -1.09
N VAL A 116 1.43 -7.55 0.18
CA VAL A 116 0.20 -7.62 0.96
C VAL A 116 -0.34 -6.22 1.19
N GLN A 117 -1.59 -5.98 0.80
CA GLN A 117 -2.26 -4.71 1.07
C GLN A 117 -3.00 -4.79 2.39
N ILE A 118 -2.51 -4.12 3.41
CA ILE A 118 -3.11 -4.13 4.74
C ILE A 118 -3.81 -2.78 4.96
N PRO A 119 -5.13 -2.79 5.27
CA PRO A 119 -5.81 -1.58 5.72
C PRO A 119 -5.33 -1.20 7.13
N VAL A 120 -5.18 0.09 7.41
CA VAL A 120 -4.84 0.61 8.74
C VAL A 120 -5.82 1.73 9.08
N SER A 121 -6.48 1.69 10.24
CA SER A 121 -7.48 2.68 10.65
C SER A 121 -6.84 4.06 10.85
N VAL A 122 -7.51 5.09 10.29
CA VAL A 122 -6.98 6.46 10.27
C VAL A 122 -8.09 7.49 10.48
N CYS A 123 -7.83 8.49 11.34
CA CYS A 123 -8.74 9.61 11.54
C CYS A 123 -8.64 10.65 10.40
N LYS A 124 -9.61 11.56 10.35
CA LYS A 124 -9.67 12.63 9.34
C LYS A 124 -8.44 13.55 9.37
N THR A 125 -7.90 13.84 10.55
CA THR A 125 -6.75 14.74 10.75
C THR A 125 -5.46 14.12 10.23
N CYS A 126 -5.10 12.92 10.69
CA CYS A 126 -3.91 12.21 10.22
C CYS A 126 -3.97 11.95 8.72
N ARG A 127 -5.13 11.52 8.20
CA ARG A 127 -5.37 11.36 6.75
C ARG A 127 -5.09 12.64 5.97
N ARG A 128 -5.56 13.80 6.46
CA ARG A 128 -5.32 15.10 5.80
C ARG A 128 -3.83 15.43 5.79
N ASN A 129 -3.18 15.33 6.95
CA ASN A 129 -1.75 15.63 7.10
C ASN A 129 -0.88 14.76 6.20
N MET A 130 -1.18 13.46 6.13
CA MET A 130 -0.46 12.54 5.25
C MET A 130 -0.68 12.83 3.77
N ARG A 131 -1.92 13.11 3.33
CA ARG A 131 -2.20 13.48 1.94
C ARG A 131 -1.46 14.74 1.53
N ILE A 132 -1.46 15.76 2.39
CA ILE A 132 -0.73 17.00 2.15
C ILE A 132 0.75 16.67 1.99
N ARG A 133 1.36 15.92 2.92
CA ARG A 133 2.78 15.55 2.84
C ARG A 133 3.12 14.77 1.56
N GLN A 134 2.32 13.77 1.20
CA GLN A 134 2.53 12.97 -0.02
C GLN A 134 2.44 13.81 -1.31
N ASN A 135 1.56 14.81 -1.32
CA ASN A 135 1.28 15.59 -2.53
C ASN A 135 2.06 16.91 -2.60
N LEU A 136 2.67 17.40 -1.52
CA LEU A 136 3.36 18.70 -1.47
C LEU A 136 4.45 18.84 -2.55
N ARG A 137 5.16 17.76 -2.86
CA ARG A 137 6.16 17.72 -3.95
C ARG A 137 5.51 17.96 -5.32
N TRP A 138 4.39 17.30 -5.60
CA TRP A 138 3.64 17.46 -6.85
C TRP A 138 2.97 18.83 -6.92
N ILE A 139 2.40 19.30 -5.82
CA ILE A 139 1.80 20.65 -5.72
C ILE A 139 2.85 21.71 -5.99
N GLY A 140 4.04 21.61 -5.38
CA GLY A 140 5.14 22.55 -5.61
C GLY A 140 5.68 22.51 -7.05
N MET A 141 5.75 21.33 -7.65
CA MET A 141 6.15 21.19 -9.05
C MET A 141 5.13 21.82 -10.01
N ILE A 142 3.84 21.55 -9.80
CA ILE A 142 2.75 22.11 -10.62
C ILE A 142 2.68 23.63 -10.47
N SER A 143 2.81 24.16 -9.25
CA SER A 143 2.81 25.61 -9.03
C SER A 143 4.03 26.29 -9.67
N GLY A 144 5.22 25.69 -9.57
CA GLY A 144 6.42 26.17 -10.24
C GLY A 144 6.28 26.21 -11.76
N ALA A 145 5.72 25.14 -12.36
CA ALA A 145 5.42 25.09 -13.79
C ALA A 145 4.37 26.15 -14.20
N ALA A 146 3.30 26.32 -13.42
CA ALA A 146 2.27 27.32 -13.69
C ALA A 146 2.83 28.75 -13.64
N ILE A 147 3.66 29.08 -12.65
CA ILE A 147 4.32 30.40 -12.54
C ILE A 147 5.20 30.66 -13.76
N ALA A 148 5.98 29.67 -14.19
CA ALA A 148 6.81 29.81 -15.39
C ALA A 148 5.98 30.00 -16.66
N LEU A 149 4.89 29.25 -16.84
CA LEU A 149 3.99 29.43 -17.98
C LEU A 149 3.36 30.83 -18.01
N ILE A 150 2.94 31.35 -16.85
CA ILE A 150 2.42 32.72 -16.73
C ILE A 150 3.50 33.74 -17.08
N ALA A 151 4.72 33.57 -16.57
CA ALA A 151 5.84 34.46 -16.88
C ALA A 151 6.19 34.44 -18.38
N LEU A 152 6.21 33.27 -19.01
CA LEU A 152 6.45 33.12 -20.44
C LEU A 152 5.35 33.77 -21.29
N ALA A 153 4.09 33.62 -20.88
CA ALA A 153 2.96 34.25 -21.55
C ALA A 153 3.00 35.79 -21.46
N ILE A 154 3.52 36.35 -20.36
CA ILE A 154 3.74 37.80 -20.25
C ILE A 154 4.92 38.22 -21.13
N LEU A 155 6.05 37.51 -21.06
CA LEU A 155 7.26 37.85 -21.81
C LEU A 155 7.06 37.77 -23.33
N SER A 156 6.22 36.86 -23.83
CA SER A 156 5.90 36.74 -25.25
C SER A 156 5.14 37.95 -25.81
N ILE A 157 4.49 38.76 -24.96
CA ILE A 157 3.85 40.02 -25.36
C ILE A 157 4.90 41.08 -25.69
N TRP A 158 6.04 41.06 -24.99
CA TRP A 158 7.08 42.09 -25.08
C TRP A 158 8.25 41.69 -25.97
N VAL A 159 8.52 40.39 -26.13
CA VAL A 159 9.67 39.86 -26.88
C VAL A 159 9.20 38.74 -27.81
N PRO A 160 9.42 38.84 -29.14
CA PRO A 160 9.11 37.75 -30.05
C PRO A 160 10.11 36.61 -29.84
N LEU A 161 9.68 35.58 -29.11
CA LEU A 161 10.46 34.38 -28.76
C LEU A 161 10.65 33.41 -29.95
N ASN A 162 10.41 33.85 -31.19
CA ASN A 162 10.21 33.01 -32.38
C ASN A 162 11.50 32.60 -33.12
N SER A 163 12.69 32.86 -32.58
CA SER A 163 13.90 32.26 -33.16
C SER A 163 13.94 30.78 -32.77
N THR A 164 13.88 29.91 -33.79
CA THR A 164 13.85 28.44 -33.68
C THR A 164 15.05 27.83 -32.95
N GLU A 165 16.07 28.63 -32.61
CA GLU A 165 17.25 28.23 -31.85
C GLU A 165 17.18 28.61 -30.35
N ASN A 166 16.15 29.34 -29.92
CA ASN A 166 16.10 29.89 -28.57
C ASN A 166 15.49 28.89 -27.57
N ALA A 167 16.34 28.08 -26.94
CA ALA A 167 15.96 27.13 -25.90
C ALA A 167 15.67 27.79 -24.53
N PHE A 168 15.92 29.09 -24.38
CA PHE A 168 15.77 29.86 -23.14
C PHE A 168 14.40 29.70 -22.43
N PRO A 169 13.23 29.78 -23.12
CA PRO A 169 11.94 29.61 -22.46
C PRO A 169 11.74 28.20 -21.86
N PHE A 170 12.25 27.17 -22.55
CA PHE A 170 12.18 25.80 -22.05
C PHE A 170 13.11 25.59 -20.84
N LEU A 171 14.30 26.18 -20.86
CA LEU A 171 15.22 26.15 -19.72
C LEU A 171 14.63 26.88 -18.50
N GLY A 172 13.99 28.04 -18.71
CA GLY A 172 13.29 28.77 -17.64
C GLY A 172 12.15 27.96 -17.02
N LEU A 173 11.36 27.28 -17.85
CA LEU A 173 10.29 26.39 -17.39
C LEU A 173 10.84 25.22 -16.55
N LEU A 174 11.88 24.54 -17.05
CA LEU A 174 12.52 23.44 -16.33
C LEU A 174 13.13 23.91 -15.00
N ALA A 175 13.81 25.06 -15.00
CA ALA A 175 14.39 25.64 -13.79
C ALA A 175 13.32 25.96 -12.74
N CYS A 176 12.24 26.66 -13.11
CA CYS A 176 11.16 27.00 -12.19
C CYS A 176 10.42 25.78 -11.67
N THR A 177 10.20 24.78 -12.53
CA THR A 177 9.59 23.50 -12.15
C THR A 177 10.48 22.76 -11.15
N GLY A 178 11.81 22.75 -11.37
CA GLY A 178 12.81 22.19 -10.47
C GLY A 178 12.87 22.90 -9.11
N VAL A 179 12.83 24.24 -9.12
CA VAL A 179 12.76 25.03 -7.88
C VAL A 179 11.48 24.75 -7.11
N GLY A 180 10.33 24.72 -7.80
CA GLY A 180 9.03 24.39 -7.20
C GLY A 180 9.00 22.99 -6.58
N TYR A 181 9.63 22.02 -7.25
CA TYR A 181 9.81 20.67 -6.74
C TYR A 181 10.65 20.65 -5.44
N LEU A 182 11.79 21.36 -5.40
CA LEU A 182 12.66 21.42 -4.22
C LEU A 182 11.98 22.16 -3.06
N ALA A 183 11.27 23.25 -3.35
CA ALA A 183 10.46 23.97 -2.38
C ALA A 183 9.37 23.05 -1.80
N GLY A 184 8.66 22.30 -2.64
CA GLY A 184 7.67 21.30 -2.22
C GLY A 184 8.27 20.20 -1.33
N LYS A 185 9.48 19.72 -1.64
CA LYS A 185 10.22 18.77 -0.79
C LYS A 185 10.52 19.37 0.59
N ASN A 186 11.05 20.58 0.66
CA ASN A 186 11.38 21.24 1.93
C ASN A 186 10.13 21.54 2.76
N LEU A 187 9.05 21.99 2.12
CA LEU A 187 7.74 22.18 2.75
C LEU A 187 7.19 20.87 3.31
N SER A 188 7.40 19.74 2.64
CA SER A 188 6.95 18.44 3.15
C SER A 188 7.67 18.05 4.46
N ILE A 189 8.96 18.34 4.57
CA ILE A 189 9.76 18.10 5.77
C ILE A 189 9.31 19.04 6.90
N TRP A 190 9.10 20.32 6.59
CA TRP A 190 8.61 21.29 7.55
C TRP A 190 7.21 20.93 8.06
N HIS A 191 6.30 20.52 7.18
CA HIS A 191 4.96 20.08 7.55
C HIS A 191 5.01 18.89 8.51
N ALA A 192 5.89 17.91 8.25
CA ALA A 192 6.09 16.79 9.16
C ALA A 192 6.61 17.23 10.53
N LYS A 193 7.52 18.21 10.58
CA LYS A 193 8.03 18.79 11.84
C LYS A 193 6.99 19.60 12.60
N LYS A 194 6.05 20.25 11.90
CA LYS A 194 4.97 21.02 12.50
C LYS A 194 3.89 20.12 13.09
N HIS A 195 3.54 19.05 12.39
CA HIS A 195 2.49 18.11 12.75
C HIS A 195 3.07 16.83 13.36
N LYS A 196 3.69 16.95 14.54
CA LYS A 196 4.36 15.85 15.25
C LYS A 196 3.39 14.85 15.86
N GLU A 197 2.13 15.22 15.99
CA GLU A 197 1.01 14.40 16.46
C GLU A 197 0.61 13.30 15.47
N THR A 198 1.13 13.32 14.24
CA THR A 198 0.87 12.30 13.22
C THR A 198 2.11 11.44 12.99
N ALA A 199 1.98 10.13 13.21
CA ALA A 199 2.93 9.14 12.73
C ALA A 199 2.80 9.03 11.21
N TYR A 200 3.86 9.33 10.47
CA TYR A 200 3.85 9.28 9.01
C TYR A 200 4.37 7.95 8.45
N ASN A 201 4.99 7.13 9.30
CA ASN A 201 5.44 5.79 8.96
C ASN A 201 4.55 4.77 9.70
N VAL A 202 4.11 3.72 9.02
CA VAL A 202 3.34 2.64 9.68
C VAL A 202 4.19 1.88 10.68
N PHE A 203 5.50 1.80 10.43
CA PHE A 203 6.45 1.17 11.32
C PHE A 203 6.69 1.95 12.62
N ASP A 204 6.14 3.16 12.75
CA ASP A 204 6.13 3.90 14.03
C ASP A 204 4.98 3.44 14.95
N THR A 205 4.11 2.53 14.49
CA THR A 205 3.02 1.95 15.30
C THR A 205 3.50 0.69 16.02
N GLN A 206 2.88 0.32 17.15
CA GLN A 206 3.29 -0.87 17.92
C GLN A 206 3.25 -2.16 17.08
N VAL A 207 2.21 -2.34 16.26
CA VAL A 207 2.09 -3.50 15.36
C VAL A 207 3.05 -3.38 14.18
N GLY A 208 3.26 -2.17 13.67
CA GLY A 208 4.23 -1.92 12.60
C GLY A 208 5.65 -2.28 13.02
N GLU A 209 6.08 -1.95 14.24
CA GLU A 209 7.39 -2.33 14.75
C GLU A 209 7.58 -3.85 14.77
N LYS A 210 6.60 -4.60 15.26
CA LYS A 210 6.59 -6.08 15.20
C LYS A 210 6.65 -6.61 13.77
N MET A 211 5.94 -5.98 12.84
CA MET A 211 6.02 -6.35 11.42
C MET A 211 7.45 -6.16 10.89
N LYS A 212 8.11 -5.06 11.26
CA LYS A 212 9.49 -4.78 10.86
C LYS A 212 10.48 -5.79 11.46
N GLU A 213 10.30 -6.18 12.71
CA GLU A 213 11.10 -7.21 13.36
C GLU A 213 10.97 -8.58 12.67
N LYS A 214 9.76 -8.91 12.20
CA LYS A 214 9.50 -10.09 11.38
C LYS A 214 9.93 -9.96 9.91
N GLY A 215 10.67 -8.93 9.52
CA GLY A 215 11.22 -8.78 8.16
C GLY A 215 10.29 -8.14 7.13
N TRP A 216 9.16 -7.55 7.56
CA TRP A 216 8.29 -6.78 6.66
C TRP A 216 8.78 -5.35 6.45
N PHE A 217 8.66 -4.86 5.23
CA PHE A 217 9.00 -3.48 4.87
C PHE A 217 7.95 -2.86 3.94
N GLY A 218 7.92 -1.52 3.88
CA GLY A 218 6.99 -0.80 3.02
C GLY A 218 7.48 -0.85 1.57
N PHE A 219 6.67 -1.32 0.64
CA PHE A 219 7.08 -1.44 -0.77
C PHE A 219 7.46 -0.09 -1.41
N LYS A 220 6.88 1.01 -0.92
CA LYS A 220 7.15 2.37 -1.39
C LYS A 220 7.42 3.28 -0.21
N GLU A 221 8.66 3.32 0.23
CA GLU A 221 9.13 4.30 1.20
C GLU A 221 9.80 5.49 0.49
N GLU A 222 9.29 6.70 0.75
CA GLU A 222 9.91 7.93 0.27
C GLU A 222 10.12 8.89 1.44
N ASN A 223 11.38 9.31 1.67
CA ASN A 223 11.75 10.31 2.68
C ASN A 223 11.20 10.01 4.10
N GLY A 224 11.32 8.76 4.57
CA GLY A 224 10.85 8.35 5.91
C GLY A 224 9.33 8.35 6.07
N MET A 225 8.61 8.15 4.96
CA MET A 225 7.16 7.99 4.93
C MET A 225 6.80 6.78 4.06
N THR A 226 5.97 5.89 4.58
CA THR A 226 5.36 4.84 3.77
C THR A 226 4.31 5.47 2.86
N LYS A 227 4.34 5.18 1.57
CA LYS A 227 3.31 5.65 0.64
C LYS A 227 2.05 4.83 0.88
N MET A 228 0.94 5.55 1.14
CA MET A 228 -0.34 4.94 1.50
C MET A 228 -1.44 5.50 0.60
N ARG A 229 -2.42 4.66 0.29
CA ARG A 229 -3.64 5.06 -0.41
C ARG A 229 -4.78 5.16 0.58
N PHE A 230 -5.56 6.23 0.55
CA PHE A 230 -6.64 6.43 1.51
C PHE A 230 -7.99 6.03 0.94
N SER A 231 -8.78 5.28 1.70
CA SER A 231 -10.15 4.90 1.37
C SER A 231 -11.05 5.07 2.59
N ARG A 232 -12.34 5.36 2.39
CA ARG A 232 -13.32 5.32 3.49
C ARG A 232 -13.75 3.89 3.82
N LYS A 233 -13.60 2.96 2.88
CA LYS A 233 -13.98 1.54 3.01
C LYS A 233 -12.73 0.66 3.04
N LYS A 234 -12.78 -0.45 3.79
CA LYS A 234 -11.76 -1.51 3.71
C LYS A 234 -11.70 -2.05 2.27
N ILE A 235 -10.52 -2.49 1.83
CA ILE A 235 -10.34 -3.07 0.48
C ILE A 235 -11.15 -4.35 0.36
N ARG A 236 -11.08 -5.18 1.40
CA ARG A 236 -11.87 -6.38 1.58
C ARG A 236 -12.72 -6.19 2.84
N ARG A 237 -14.01 -6.56 2.77
CA ARG A 237 -14.93 -6.34 3.90
C ARG A 237 -14.50 -7.17 5.10
N ASN A 238 -14.13 -8.41 4.85
CA ASN A 238 -13.80 -9.41 5.85
C ASN A 238 -12.30 -9.67 5.92
N PHE A 239 -11.47 -8.63 5.73
CA PHE A 239 -10.02 -8.77 5.85
C PHE A 239 -9.64 -9.30 7.25
N HIS A 240 -8.93 -10.42 7.27
CA HIS A 240 -8.37 -11.04 8.46
C HIS A 240 -7.09 -11.78 8.06
N VAL A 241 -6.11 -11.78 8.95
CA VAL A 241 -4.89 -12.56 8.82
C VAL A 241 -4.98 -13.72 9.79
N ILE A 242 -4.84 -14.95 9.29
CA ILE A 242 -4.77 -16.14 10.14
C ILE A 242 -3.29 -16.43 10.39
N PRO A 243 -2.78 -16.24 11.62
CA PRO A 243 -1.38 -16.53 11.93
C PRO A 243 -1.11 -18.03 11.98
N GLU A 244 0.18 -18.38 11.87
CA GLU A 244 0.69 -19.74 12.03
C GLU A 244 0.40 -20.26 13.45
N GLY A 245 -0.15 -21.48 13.56
CA GLY A 245 -0.53 -22.10 14.85
C GLY A 245 -2.02 -22.00 15.20
N TYR A 246 -2.84 -21.37 14.36
CA TYR A 246 -4.30 -21.46 14.50
C TYR A 246 -4.77 -22.89 14.20
N GLU A 247 -5.19 -23.63 15.23
CA GLU A 247 -5.85 -24.93 15.06
C GLU A 247 -7.11 -24.75 14.22
N ARG A 248 -7.01 -25.19 12.97
CA ARG A 248 -8.16 -25.20 12.08
C ARG A 248 -9.13 -26.27 12.61
N PRO A 249 -10.42 -25.97 12.81
CA PRO A 249 -11.38 -27.02 13.13
C PRO A 249 -11.31 -28.09 12.04
N GLU A 250 -11.23 -29.37 12.43
CA GLU A 250 -11.38 -30.51 11.52
C GLU A 250 -12.71 -30.35 10.78
N ARG A 251 -12.66 -30.39 9.45
CA ARG A 251 -13.82 -30.20 8.59
C ARG A 251 -14.06 -31.46 7.77
N GLU A 252 -15.31 -31.89 7.75
CA GLU A 252 -15.76 -32.93 6.82
C GLU A 252 -15.67 -32.38 5.39
N ASN A 253 -15.11 -33.18 4.47
CA ASN A 253 -14.67 -32.74 3.14
C ASN A 253 -15.78 -32.10 2.26
N ASP A 254 -17.05 -32.23 2.65
CA ASP A 254 -18.22 -31.80 1.87
C ASP A 254 -18.83 -30.46 2.26
N GLU A 255 -18.44 -29.85 3.38
CA GLU A 255 -19.02 -28.59 3.85
C GLU A 255 -18.42 -27.35 3.14
N PRO A 256 -19.19 -26.28 2.89
CA PRO A 256 -18.65 -25.01 2.43
C PRO A 256 -17.76 -24.41 3.54
N ILE A 257 -16.62 -23.82 3.16
CA ILE A 257 -15.77 -23.11 4.13
C ILE A 257 -16.56 -21.89 4.61
N ARG A 258 -16.92 -21.89 5.88
CA ARG A 258 -17.54 -20.75 6.57
C ARG A 258 -16.47 -20.00 7.36
N LEU A 259 -16.03 -18.87 6.83
CA LEU A 259 -15.15 -17.96 7.57
C LEU A 259 -16.00 -17.08 8.47
N ARG A 260 -15.78 -17.14 9.78
CA ARG A 260 -16.42 -16.26 10.75
C ARG A 260 -15.82 -14.86 10.58
N THR A 261 -16.64 -13.89 10.20
CA THR A 261 -16.24 -12.49 10.20
C THR A 261 -16.27 -11.99 11.65
N ARG A 262 -15.19 -11.36 12.13
CA ARG A 262 -15.22 -10.60 13.38
C ARG A 262 -15.78 -9.20 13.14
#